data_AF-A0A934BS79-F1
#
_entry.id   AF-A0A934BS79-F1
#
_cell.length_a   1.000
_cell.length_b   1.000
_cell.length_c   1.000
_cell.angle_alpha   90.00
_cell.angle_beta   90.00
_cell.angle_gamma   90.00
#
_symmetry.space_group_name_H-M   'P 1'
#
loop_
_entity.id
_entity.type
_entity.pdbx_description
1 polymer ?
#
loop_
_entity_poly.entity_id
_entity_poly.type
_entity_poly.pdbx_seq_one_letter_code
_entity_poly.pdbx_strand_id
1 'polypeptide(L)'
;MRRRPPSFRRVPLPPGVAKWFLILNLATGGLLGGWYLLQPESRQVEVRRLVENAFERDKQVTFFEVAWDIWQLYYADSATGRVAPGDNTLIYGGAPRKVRADEGGGEVLVLKNRGYVVGYSDALGNPLWAAYHLKDLARLPTPAARPEKFEVDRRTAARVAPEAYSGSGFDRGHLAPNYAIATRYGTAAQRETFLMSNISPQRHSLNAGLWRELEQKIATSYPARYGEVWVIVGPVFGAQPAKLRGGVAVPEA
;
A
#
# COMPACT_ATOMS: atom_id res chain seq x y z
N MET A 1 -27.30 23.41 -29.42
CA MET A 1 -28.42 23.35 -28.44
C MET A 1 -27.86 23.15 -27.03
N ARG A 2 -27.92 24.16 -26.15
CA ARG A 2 -27.53 24.03 -24.73
C ARG A 2 -28.66 23.33 -23.97
N ARG A 3 -28.44 22.11 -23.47
CA ARG A 3 -29.38 21.41 -22.58
C ARG A 3 -29.44 22.16 -21.25
N ARG A 4 -30.63 22.61 -20.83
CA ARG A 4 -30.85 23.17 -19.48
C ARG A 4 -30.58 22.08 -18.43
N PRO A 5 -29.89 22.40 -17.33
CA PRO A 5 -29.72 21.44 -16.24
C PRO A 5 -31.09 21.11 -15.61
N PRO A 6 -31.27 19.89 -15.09
CA PRO A 6 -32.52 19.49 -14.44
C PRO A 6 -32.79 20.38 -13.22
N SER A 7 -34.03 20.89 -13.09
CA SER A 7 -34.42 21.64 -11.91
C SER A 7 -34.75 20.67 -10.77
N PHE A 8 -33.92 20.65 -9.74
CA PHE A 8 -34.23 19.92 -8.52
C PHE A 8 -35.31 20.70 -7.75
N ARG A 9 -36.53 20.15 -7.70
CA ARG A 9 -37.55 20.64 -6.76
C ARG A 9 -37.06 20.34 -5.34
N ARG A 10 -36.75 21.38 -4.56
CA ARG A 10 -36.53 21.24 -3.12
C ARG A 10 -37.83 20.76 -2.49
N VAL A 11 -37.89 19.51 -2.06
CA VAL A 11 -38.99 19.00 -1.25
C VAL A 11 -38.79 19.57 0.17
N PRO A 12 -39.66 20.47 0.66
CA PRO A 12 -39.52 20.98 2.02
C PRO A 12 -39.75 19.83 3.01
N LEU A 13 -38.85 19.69 3.98
CA LEU A 13 -39.01 18.73 5.07
C LEU A 13 -40.28 19.08 5.87
N PRO A 14 -41.07 18.09 6.31
CA PRO A 14 -42.28 18.35 7.09
C PRO A 14 -41.97 19.19 8.34
N PRO A 15 -42.89 20.05 8.79
CA PRO A 15 -42.70 20.86 10.00
C PRO A 15 -42.37 19.97 11.19
N GLY A 16 -41.31 20.30 11.93
CA GLY A 16 -40.86 19.52 13.09
C GLY A 16 -39.87 18.38 12.78
N VAL A 17 -39.79 17.88 11.53
CA VAL A 17 -38.80 16.86 11.16
C VAL A 17 -37.38 17.42 11.24
N ALA A 18 -37.17 18.66 10.79
CA ALA A 18 -35.87 19.31 10.91
C ALA A 18 -35.44 19.51 12.38
N LYS A 19 -36.40 19.82 13.27
CA LYS A 19 -36.17 19.98 14.71
C LYS A 19 -35.82 18.65 15.38
N TRP A 20 -36.58 17.59 15.09
CA TRP A 20 -36.29 16.25 15.60
C TRP A 20 -34.98 15.70 15.07
N PHE A 21 -34.67 15.93 13.79
CA PHE A 21 -33.39 15.57 13.21
C PHE A 21 -32.23 16.29 13.91
N LEU A 22 -32.35 17.59 14.17
CA LEU A 22 -31.34 18.34 14.92
C LEU A 22 -31.17 17.80 16.35
N ILE A 23 -32.26 17.57 17.08
CA ILE A 23 -32.24 17.03 18.44
C ILE A 23 -31.56 15.66 18.46
N LEU A 24 -31.90 14.77 17.52
CA LEU A 24 -31.30 13.44 17.43
C LEU A 24 -29.80 13.52 17.17
N ASN A 25 -29.35 14.40 16.27
CA ASN A 25 -27.92 14.59 16.00
C ASN A 25 -27.17 15.16 17.21
N LEU A 26 -27.75 16.12 17.93
CA LEU A 26 -27.16 16.67 19.16
C LEU A 26 -27.08 15.62 20.28
N ALA A 27 -28.14 14.83 20.47
CA ALA A 27 -28.16 13.75 21.46
C ALA A 27 -27.13 12.66 21.12
N THR A 28 -27.05 12.26 19.84
CA THR A 28 -26.07 11.28 19.36
C THR A 28 -24.65 11.81 19.53
N GLY A 29 -24.39 13.06 19.14
CA GLY A 29 -23.09 13.70 19.30
C GLY A 29 -22.68 13.84 20.77
N GLY A 30 -23.62 14.19 21.66
CA GLY A 30 -23.38 14.27 23.10
C GLY A 30 -23.08 12.91 23.73
N LEU A 31 -23.81 11.86 23.35
CA LEU A 31 -23.57 10.49 23.83
C LEU A 31 -22.22 9.95 23.34
N LEU A 32 -21.92 10.07 22.05
CA LEU A 32 -20.65 9.62 21.48
C LEU A 32 -19.46 10.42 22.03
N GLY A 33 -19.61 11.75 22.16
CA GLY A 33 -18.60 12.63 22.74
C GLY A 33 -18.36 12.35 24.22
N GLY A 34 -19.42 12.18 25.01
CA GLY A 34 -19.32 11.81 26.42
C GLY A 34 -18.66 10.44 26.60
N TRP A 35 -19.04 9.44 25.80
CA TRP A 35 -18.40 8.13 25.81
C TRP A 35 -16.92 8.18 25.43
N TYR A 36 -16.55 8.97 24.42
CA TYR A 36 -15.17 9.20 24.02
C TYR A 36 -14.32 9.83 25.13
N LEU A 37 -14.84 10.83 25.85
CA LEU A 37 -14.11 11.50 26.94
C LEU A 37 -13.85 10.58 28.14
N LEU A 38 -14.63 9.51 28.29
CA LEU A 38 -14.44 8.50 29.34
C LEU A 38 -13.45 7.39 28.95
N GLN A 39 -12.95 7.38 27.71
CA GLN A 39 -11.98 6.37 27.27
C GLN A 39 -10.57 6.66 27.78
N PRO A 40 -9.71 5.63 27.91
CA PRO A 40 -8.28 5.81 28.15
C PRO A 40 -7.62 6.73 27.12
N GLU A 41 -6.60 7.48 27.53
CA GLU A 41 -5.90 8.46 26.69
C GLU A 41 -5.38 7.84 25.38
N SER A 42 -4.84 6.62 25.42
CA SER A 42 -4.37 5.91 24.24
C SER A 42 -5.47 5.69 23.19
N ARG A 43 -6.71 5.40 23.63
CA ARG A 43 -7.86 5.26 22.72
C ARG A 43 -8.34 6.61 22.21
N GLN A 44 -8.29 7.65 23.03
CA GLN A 44 -8.65 8.99 22.59
C GLN A 44 -7.72 9.50 21.50
N VAL A 45 -6.41 9.29 21.65
CA VAL A 45 -5.40 9.62 20.63
C VAL A 45 -5.68 8.87 19.33
N GLU A 46 -5.98 7.58 19.40
CA GLU A 46 -6.21 6.76 18.21
C GLU A 46 -7.51 7.13 17.48
N VAL A 47 -8.61 7.32 18.21
CA VAL A 47 -9.88 7.79 17.63
C VAL A 47 -9.71 9.17 17.00
N ARG A 48 -8.99 10.08 17.66
CA ARG A 48 -8.69 11.41 17.10
C ARG A 48 -7.92 11.29 15.78
N ARG A 49 -6.86 10.48 15.75
CA ARG A 49 -6.04 10.24 14.56
C ARG A 49 -6.88 9.70 13.40
N LEU A 50 -7.71 8.68 13.65
CA LEU A 50 -8.61 8.10 12.64
C LEU A 50 -9.59 9.13 12.08
N VAL A 51 -10.19 9.94 12.95
CA VAL A 51 -11.15 10.98 12.55
C VAL A 51 -10.47 12.09 11.76
N GLU A 52 -9.34 12.61 12.23
CA GLU A 52 -8.55 13.64 11.53
C GLU A 52 -8.13 13.15 10.14
N ASN A 53 -7.61 11.93 10.04
CA ASN A 53 -7.20 11.31 8.79
C ASN A 53 -8.37 11.10 7.81
N ALA A 54 -9.60 10.94 8.29
CA ALA A 54 -10.80 10.84 7.46
C ALA A 54 -11.15 12.14 6.73
N PHE A 55 -10.77 13.28 7.30
CA PHE A 55 -11.00 14.60 6.70
C PHE A 55 -9.90 14.99 5.70
N GLU A 56 -8.75 14.30 5.74
CA GLU A 56 -7.64 14.49 4.80
C GLU A 56 -7.86 13.73 3.48
N ARG A 57 -8.25 14.47 2.44
CA ARG A 57 -8.63 13.88 1.13
C ARG A 57 -7.51 13.09 0.45
N ASP A 58 -6.25 13.43 0.67
CA ASP A 58 -5.09 12.75 0.10
C ASP A 58 -4.81 11.37 0.74
N LYS A 59 -5.34 11.12 1.94
CA LYS A 59 -5.25 9.82 2.62
C LYS A 59 -6.24 8.78 2.09
N GLN A 60 -7.26 9.20 1.33
CA GLN A 60 -8.26 8.32 0.70
C GLN A 60 -8.94 7.35 1.70
N VAL A 61 -9.21 7.82 2.91
CA VAL A 61 -9.93 7.05 3.94
C VAL A 61 -11.42 7.39 3.87
N THR A 62 -12.27 6.38 3.85
CA THR A 62 -13.73 6.55 3.82
C THR A 62 -14.32 6.58 5.22
N PHE A 63 -15.49 7.21 5.38
CA PHE A 63 -16.22 7.21 6.65
C PHE A 63 -16.55 5.79 7.14
N PHE A 64 -16.90 4.88 6.23
CA PHE A 64 -17.18 3.48 6.58
C PHE A 64 -15.93 2.75 7.10
N GLU A 65 -14.76 3.02 6.53
CA GLU A 65 -13.49 2.47 7.04
C GLU A 65 -13.19 3.00 8.44
N VAL A 66 -13.41 4.29 8.70
CA VAL A 66 -13.21 4.87 10.04
C VAL A 66 -14.16 4.26 11.06
N ALA A 67 -15.44 4.11 10.69
CA ALA A 67 -16.42 3.48 11.57
C ALA A 67 -16.06 2.01 11.86
N TRP A 68 -15.56 1.29 10.85
CA TRP A 68 -15.09 -0.07 11.00
C TRP A 68 -13.83 -0.16 11.86
N ASP A 69 -12.86 0.73 11.69
CA ASP A 69 -11.62 0.76 12.47
C ASP A 69 -11.89 1.10 13.94
N ILE A 70 -12.78 2.07 14.19
CA ILE A 70 -13.28 2.35 15.53
C ILE A 70 -13.92 1.08 16.09
N TRP A 71 -14.82 0.43 15.36
CA TRP A 71 -15.43 -0.81 15.83
C TRP A 71 -14.38 -1.90 16.15
N GLN A 72 -13.38 -2.11 15.29
CA GLN A 72 -12.29 -3.06 15.56
C GLN A 72 -11.48 -2.67 16.80
N LEU A 73 -11.17 -1.38 16.99
CA LEU A 73 -10.44 -0.89 18.16
C LEU A 73 -11.14 -1.24 19.48
N TYR A 74 -12.47 -1.30 19.49
CA TYR A 74 -13.25 -1.61 20.69
C TYR A 74 -13.64 -3.09 20.83
N TYR A 75 -13.80 -3.82 19.72
CA TYR A 75 -14.44 -5.14 19.73
C TYR A 75 -13.63 -6.24 19.05
N ALA A 76 -12.51 -5.95 18.39
CA ALA A 76 -11.67 -6.99 17.83
C ALA A 76 -10.72 -7.57 18.90
N ASP A 77 -10.66 -8.89 18.99
CA ASP A 77 -9.59 -9.63 19.66
C ASP A 77 -8.29 -9.50 18.84
N SER A 78 -7.71 -8.31 18.86
CA SER A 78 -6.44 -8.05 18.19
C SER A 78 -5.29 -8.63 19.01
N ALA A 79 -4.41 -9.39 18.35
CA ALA A 79 -3.14 -9.77 18.94
C ALA A 79 -2.30 -8.51 19.11
N THR A 80 -2.11 -8.07 20.34
CA THR A 80 -1.27 -6.91 20.65
C THR A 80 0.18 -7.36 20.83
N GLY A 81 1.07 -6.84 20.00
CA GLY A 81 2.51 -7.01 20.10
C GLY A 81 3.18 -5.70 20.49
N ARG A 82 4.34 -5.76 21.13
CA ARG A 82 5.19 -4.58 21.32
C ARG A 82 6.13 -4.44 20.12
N VAL A 83 5.94 -3.40 19.33
CA VAL A 83 6.99 -2.90 18.43
C VAL A 83 7.86 -1.93 19.23
N ALA A 84 9.18 -2.05 19.12
CA ALA A 84 10.08 -1.13 19.80
C ALA A 84 9.87 0.30 19.27
N PRO A 85 9.67 1.31 20.13
CA PRO A 85 9.56 2.69 19.68
C PRO A 85 10.77 3.09 18.84
N GLY A 86 10.52 3.62 17.64
CA GLY A 86 11.58 4.03 16.71
C GLY A 86 12.14 2.91 15.83
N ASP A 87 11.51 1.74 15.78
CA ASP A 87 11.85 0.73 14.77
C ASP A 87 11.67 1.31 13.36
N ASN A 88 12.77 1.31 12.61
CA ASN A 88 12.85 1.77 11.22
C ASN A 88 13.27 0.63 10.29
N THR A 89 13.17 -0.62 10.74
CA THR A 89 13.44 -1.78 9.90
C THR A 89 12.46 -1.81 8.74
N LEU A 90 13.00 -2.07 7.55
CA LEU A 90 12.20 -2.26 6.33
C LEU A 90 11.59 -3.66 6.26
N ILE A 91 12.07 -4.59 7.09
CA ILE A 91 11.64 -5.98 7.12
C ILE A 91 11.26 -6.37 8.54
N TYR A 92 9.97 -6.35 8.82
CA TYR A 92 9.45 -6.80 10.10
C TYR A 92 9.71 -8.29 10.29
N GLY A 93 10.25 -8.69 11.44
CA GLY A 93 10.57 -10.10 11.73
C GLY A 93 11.80 -10.67 11.00
N GLY A 94 12.51 -9.85 10.21
CA GLY A 94 13.72 -10.25 9.48
C GLY A 94 13.46 -10.78 8.06
N ALA A 95 14.54 -10.91 7.27
CA ALA A 95 14.45 -11.33 5.88
C ALA A 95 13.85 -12.74 5.73
N PRO A 96 12.86 -12.93 4.83
CA PRO A 96 12.37 -14.25 4.47
C PRO A 96 13.52 -15.16 4.05
N ARG A 97 13.55 -16.37 4.61
CA ARG A 97 14.56 -17.39 4.35
C ARG A 97 13.91 -18.58 3.65
N LYS A 98 14.65 -19.19 2.74
CA LYS A 98 14.27 -20.45 2.10
C LYS A 98 14.22 -21.54 3.18
N VAL A 99 13.07 -22.18 3.35
CA VAL A 99 12.85 -23.20 4.41
C VAL A 99 13.24 -24.59 3.92
N ARG A 100 13.01 -24.90 2.63
CA ARG A 100 13.41 -26.19 2.04
C ARG A 100 14.34 -25.98 0.85
N ALA A 101 15.41 -26.77 0.75
CA ALA A 101 16.43 -26.62 -0.29
C ALA A 101 15.91 -26.96 -1.71
N ASP A 102 14.91 -27.83 -1.81
CA ASP A 102 14.28 -28.35 -3.02
C ASP A 102 13.20 -27.44 -3.63
N GLU A 103 12.69 -26.46 -2.88
CA GLU A 103 11.77 -25.46 -3.42
C GLU A 103 12.49 -24.61 -4.51
N GLY A 104 11.83 -24.42 -5.66
CA GLY A 104 12.39 -23.70 -6.81
C GLY A 104 12.82 -22.26 -6.49
N GLY A 105 13.63 -21.65 -7.34
CA GLY A 105 14.01 -20.23 -7.21
C GLY A 105 15.44 -19.93 -6.76
N GLY A 106 16.31 -20.93 -6.62
CA GLY A 106 17.75 -20.73 -6.39
C GLY A 106 18.10 -20.10 -5.04
N GLU A 107 19.31 -19.56 -4.92
CA GLU A 107 19.74 -18.78 -3.76
C GLU A 107 19.11 -17.38 -3.76
N VAL A 108 18.79 -16.87 -2.56
CA VAL A 108 18.15 -15.56 -2.38
C VAL A 108 19.23 -14.50 -2.18
N LEU A 109 19.43 -13.65 -3.18
CA LEU A 109 20.28 -12.47 -3.10
C LEU A 109 19.51 -11.31 -2.46
N VAL A 110 19.89 -10.89 -1.26
CA VAL A 110 19.24 -9.77 -0.56
C VAL A 110 19.85 -8.43 -1.00
N LEU A 111 19.05 -7.64 -1.72
CA LEU A 111 19.41 -6.32 -2.24
C LEU A 111 18.75 -5.22 -1.41
N LYS A 112 19.55 -4.43 -0.70
CA LYS A 112 19.08 -3.29 0.10
C LYS A 112 19.04 -2.03 -0.74
N ASN A 113 17.88 -1.37 -0.76
CA ASN A 113 17.65 -0.05 -1.36
C ASN A 113 17.26 0.93 -0.23
N ARG A 114 17.15 2.22 -0.54
CA ARG A 114 16.93 3.27 0.46
C ARG A 114 15.56 3.19 1.15
N GLY A 115 14.53 2.76 0.41
CA GLY A 115 13.15 2.68 0.93
C GLY A 115 12.56 1.28 0.99
N TYR A 116 13.28 0.27 0.50
CA TYR A 116 12.79 -1.11 0.44
C TYR A 116 13.95 -2.10 0.31
N VAL A 117 13.68 -3.37 0.58
CA VAL A 117 14.63 -4.47 0.40
C VAL A 117 14.00 -5.49 -0.53
N VAL A 118 14.82 -6.12 -1.38
CA VAL A 118 14.39 -7.18 -2.29
C VAL A 118 15.17 -8.45 -1.99
N GLY A 119 14.48 -9.59 -1.89
CA GLY A 119 15.09 -10.90 -2.08
C GLY A 119 14.99 -11.28 -3.55
N TYR A 120 16.11 -11.41 -4.23
CA TYR A 120 16.19 -11.62 -5.68
C TYR A 120 16.70 -13.02 -6.02
N SER A 121 16.16 -13.60 -7.09
CA SER A 121 16.64 -14.86 -7.66
C SER A 121 17.27 -14.62 -9.02
N ASP A 122 18.59 -14.82 -9.11
CA ASP A 122 19.29 -14.82 -10.40
C ASP A 122 18.84 -15.98 -11.30
N ALA A 123 18.47 -17.13 -10.71
CA ALA A 123 17.98 -18.29 -11.46
C ALA A 123 16.63 -18.04 -12.17
N LEU A 124 15.78 -17.19 -11.58
CA LEU A 124 14.50 -16.78 -12.15
C LEU A 124 14.57 -15.44 -12.88
N GLY A 125 15.66 -14.68 -12.71
CA GLY A 125 15.73 -13.30 -13.18
C GLY A 125 14.64 -12.41 -12.57
N ASN A 126 14.19 -12.68 -11.35
CA ASN A 126 12.98 -12.08 -10.77
C ASN A 126 13.14 -11.92 -9.24
N PRO A 127 12.60 -10.85 -8.62
CA PRO A 127 12.41 -10.82 -7.17
C PRO A 127 11.52 -11.95 -6.68
N LEU A 128 11.91 -12.59 -5.58
CA LEU A 128 11.10 -13.52 -4.81
C LEU A 128 10.22 -12.80 -3.80
N TRP A 129 10.71 -11.69 -3.25
CA TRP A 129 9.96 -10.81 -2.36
C TRP A 129 10.54 -9.40 -2.36
N ALA A 130 9.71 -8.42 -2.06
CA ALA A 130 10.09 -7.08 -1.67
C ALA A 130 9.47 -6.77 -0.31
N ALA A 131 10.20 -6.02 0.51
CA ALA A 131 9.78 -5.62 1.84
C ALA A 131 10.03 -4.12 2.05
N TYR A 132 9.06 -3.42 2.60
CA TYR A 132 9.15 -1.99 2.89
C TYR A 132 8.24 -1.60 4.06
N HIS A 133 8.52 -0.43 4.63
CA HIS A 133 7.81 0.11 5.77
C HIS A 133 7.22 1.48 5.37
N LEU A 134 5.95 1.73 5.65
CA LEU A 134 5.32 3.02 5.36
C LEU A 134 4.70 3.58 6.64
N LYS A 135 5.21 4.73 7.07
CA LYS A 135 4.64 5.51 8.16
C LYS A 135 3.58 6.46 7.63
N ASP A 136 2.57 6.70 8.46
CA ASP A 136 1.66 7.82 8.29
C ASP A 136 2.44 9.12 8.47
N LEU A 137 2.31 10.03 7.52
CA LEU A 137 2.90 11.36 7.59
C LEU A 137 1.75 12.37 7.60
N ALA A 138 1.88 13.45 8.37
CA ALA A 138 0.85 14.49 8.51
C ALA A 138 0.36 15.06 7.17
N ARG A 139 1.19 15.00 6.12
CA ARG A 139 0.76 15.16 4.73
C ARG A 139 1.70 14.38 3.83
N LEU A 140 1.15 13.65 2.87
CA LEU A 140 2.00 12.96 1.89
C LEU A 140 2.62 13.98 0.94
N PRO A 141 3.96 14.06 0.84
CA PRO A 141 4.56 15.00 -0.08
C PRO A 141 4.24 14.62 -1.52
N THR A 142 4.11 15.60 -2.39
CA THR A 142 4.06 15.33 -3.82
C THR A 142 5.44 14.80 -4.26
N PRO A 143 5.52 13.58 -4.78
CA PRO A 143 6.81 13.02 -5.20
C PRO A 143 7.33 13.78 -6.43
N ALA A 144 8.63 13.67 -6.68
CA ALA A 144 9.21 14.15 -7.93
C ALA A 144 8.60 13.41 -9.13
N ALA A 145 8.80 13.99 -10.33
CA ALA A 145 8.36 13.39 -11.57
C ALA A 145 8.81 11.92 -11.66
N ARG A 146 7.86 11.05 -12.02
CA ARG A 146 8.10 9.62 -12.17
C ARG A 146 9.23 9.40 -13.20
N PRO A 147 10.26 8.59 -12.88
CA PRO A 147 11.26 8.19 -13.86
C PRO A 147 10.63 7.57 -15.11
N GLU A 148 11.18 7.89 -16.28
CA GLU A 148 10.67 7.39 -17.57
C GLU A 148 11.25 6.03 -17.95
N LYS A 149 12.45 5.71 -17.45
CA LYS A 149 13.24 4.55 -17.88
C LYS A 149 13.46 3.59 -16.73
N PHE A 150 13.36 2.30 -17.06
CA PHE A 150 13.82 1.22 -16.20
C PHE A 150 15.29 0.96 -16.45
N GLU A 151 16.01 0.50 -15.43
CA GLU A 151 17.46 0.30 -15.49
C GLU A 151 17.84 -1.11 -15.05
N VAL A 152 18.86 -1.68 -15.69
CA VAL A 152 19.45 -2.95 -15.28
C VAL A 152 20.11 -2.80 -13.91
N ASP A 153 19.76 -3.68 -12.97
CA ASP A 153 20.45 -3.73 -11.69
C ASP A 153 21.82 -4.40 -11.82
N ARG A 154 22.89 -3.63 -11.69
CA ARG A 154 24.28 -4.12 -11.78
C ARG A 154 24.73 -4.92 -10.56
N ARG A 155 23.84 -5.20 -9.60
CA ARG A 155 24.12 -6.11 -8.49
C ARG A 155 23.74 -7.57 -8.79
N THR A 156 22.89 -7.83 -9.80
CA THR A 156 22.36 -9.19 -10.11
C THR A 156 23.07 -9.88 -11.27
N ALA A 157 23.50 -11.14 -11.12
CA ALA A 157 24.15 -11.87 -12.22
C ALA A 157 23.27 -11.97 -13.49
N ALA A 158 21.94 -12.08 -13.32
CA ALA A 158 20.98 -12.19 -14.41
C ALA A 158 20.91 -10.94 -15.31
N ARG A 159 21.27 -9.75 -14.79
CA ARG A 159 21.33 -8.48 -15.54
C ARG A 159 20.11 -8.24 -16.45
N VAL A 160 18.90 -8.52 -15.93
CA VAL A 160 17.66 -8.46 -16.71
C VAL A 160 17.49 -7.07 -17.33
N ALA A 161 17.39 -7.05 -18.66
CA ALA A 161 17.19 -5.84 -19.44
C ALA A 161 15.69 -5.50 -19.55
N PRO A 162 15.29 -4.22 -19.50
CA PRO A 162 13.89 -3.82 -19.69
C PRO A 162 13.27 -4.37 -20.99
N GLU A 163 14.07 -4.54 -22.03
CA GLU A 163 13.68 -5.03 -23.36
C GLU A 163 13.17 -6.48 -23.32
N ALA A 164 13.49 -7.25 -22.28
CA ALA A 164 12.94 -8.59 -22.04
C ALA A 164 11.40 -8.62 -22.04
N TYR A 165 10.78 -7.51 -21.64
CA TYR A 165 9.32 -7.35 -21.54
C TYR A 165 8.70 -6.83 -22.84
N SER A 166 9.50 -6.28 -23.76
CA SER A 166 8.99 -5.66 -24.98
C SER A 166 8.36 -6.70 -25.91
N GLY A 167 7.08 -6.51 -26.24
CA GLY A 167 6.31 -7.46 -27.07
C GLY A 167 5.96 -8.77 -26.38
N SER A 168 6.19 -8.90 -25.06
CA SER A 168 5.91 -10.13 -24.31
C SER A 168 4.44 -10.31 -23.92
N GLY A 169 3.66 -9.23 -23.94
CA GLY A 169 2.31 -9.20 -23.38
C GLY A 169 2.26 -8.99 -21.86
N PHE A 170 3.40 -8.81 -21.20
CA PHE A 170 3.51 -8.51 -19.77
C PHE A 170 4.03 -7.08 -19.51
N ASP A 171 3.47 -6.46 -18.48
CA ASP A 171 3.92 -5.19 -17.95
C ASP A 171 5.11 -5.38 -17.00
N ARG A 172 5.87 -4.29 -16.83
CA ARG A 172 6.93 -4.16 -15.82
C ARG A 172 6.30 -3.79 -14.48
N GLY A 173 5.71 -4.79 -13.82
CA GLY A 173 5.03 -4.64 -12.53
C GLY A 173 6.01 -4.41 -11.38
N HIS A 174 5.78 -3.38 -10.57
CA HIS A 174 6.62 -3.09 -9.40
C HIS A 174 6.19 -3.94 -8.20
N LEU A 175 7.14 -4.44 -7.41
CA LEU A 175 6.82 -4.98 -6.08
C LEU A 175 6.85 -3.89 -5.00
N ALA A 176 7.94 -3.13 -4.93
CA ALA A 176 7.97 -1.89 -4.13
C ALA A 176 7.41 -0.74 -4.98
N PRO A 177 6.26 -0.15 -4.59
CA PRO A 177 5.53 0.80 -5.44
C PRO A 177 6.22 2.15 -5.49
N ASN A 178 6.43 2.66 -6.71
CA ASN A 178 7.07 3.96 -6.97
C ASN A 178 6.46 5.09 -6.12
N TYR A 179 5.13 5.22 -6.07
CA TYR A 179 4.48 6.32 -5.36
C TYR A 179 4.71 6.26 -3.84
N ALA A 180 4.56 5.09 -3.21
CA ALA A 180 4.77 4.98 -1.77
C ALA A 180 6.23 5.23 -1.40
N ILE A 181 7.18 4.66 -2.14
CA ILE A 181 8.61 4.85 -1.87
C ILE A 181 9.02 6.31 -2.08
N ALA A 182 8.56 6.94 -3.16
CA ALA A 182 8.89 8.34 -3.45
C ALA A 182 8.41 9.31 -2.36
N THR A 183 7.20 9.08 -1.86
CA THR A 183 6.58 9.95 -0.85
C THR A 183 7.15 9.76 0.55
N ARG A 184 7.75 8.60 0.87
CA ARG A 184 8.31 8.31 2.22
C ARG A 184 9.82 8.45 2.29
N TYR A 185 10.51 8.17 1.19
CA TYR A 185 11.97 8.03 1.16
C TYR A 185 12.64 8.96 0.13
N GLY A 186 11.86 9.75 -0.60
CA GLY A 186 12.35 10.78 -1.51
C GLY A 186 12.81 10.28 -2.87
N THR A 187 13.27 11.20 -3.71
CA THR A 187 13.56 10.97 -5.14
C THR A 187 14.68 9.96 -5.39
N ALA A 188 15.66 9.86 -4.49
CA ALA A 188 16.73 8.86 -4.64
C ALA A 188 16.18 7.43 -4.51
N ALA A 189 15.33 7.19 -3.51
CA ALA A 189 14.66 5.91 -3.32
C ALA A 189 13.65 5.62 -4.44
N GLN A 190 12.97 6.66 -4.93
CA GLN A 190 12.08 6.57 -6.08
C GLN A 190 12.79 6.02 -7.33
N ARG A 191 14.00 6.50 -7.63
CA ARG A 191 14.75 6.01 -8.80
C ARG A 191 15.10 4.53 -8.67
N GLU A 192 15.40 4.06 -7.45
CA GLU A 192 15.71 2.66 -7.20
C GLU A 192 14.53 1.74 -7.52
N THR A 193 13.27 2.20 -7.38
CA THR A 193 12.10 1.36 -7.71
C THR A 193 12.02 0.97 -9.20
N PHE A 194 12.77 1.66 -10.08
CA PHE A 194 12.86 1.39 -11.52
C PHE A 194 14.01 0.43 -11.88
N LEU A 195 14.76 -0.06 -10.90
CA LEU A 195 15.71 -1.14 -11.12
C LEU A 195 14.96 -2.42 -11.45
N MET A 196 15.42 -3.14 -12.47
CA MET A 196 14.79 -4.40 -12.92
C MET A 196 14.78 -5.50 -11.83
N SER A 197 15.58 -5.37 -10.78
CA SER A 197 15.50 -6.25 -9.60
C SER A 197 14.21 -6.09 -8.79
N ASN A 198 13.47 -4.98 -8.94
CA ASN A 198 12.17 -4.73 -8.32
C ASN A 198 10.97 -5.10 -9.22
N ILE A 199 11.24 -5.65 -10.40
CA ILE A 199 10.24 -5.81 -11.46
C ILE A 199 9.92 -7.27 -11.69
N SER A 200 8.63 -7.60 -11.72
CA SER A 200 8.12 -8.93 -12.07
C SER A 200 7.10 -8.83 -13.22
N PRO A 201 7.04 -9.81 -14.14
CA PRO A 201 6.01 -9.87 -15.18
C PRO A 201 4.61 -9.88 -14.57
N GLN A 202 3.80 -8.87 -14.91
CA GLN A 202 2.40 -8.79 -14.52
C GLN A 202 1.52 -8.65 -15.75
N ARG A 203 0.34 -9.28 -15.74
CA ARG A 203 -0.67 -9.04 -16.79
C ARG A 203 -1.17 -7.60 -16.67
N HIS A 204 -1.44 -6.97 -17.81
CA HIS A 204 -1.88 -5.57 -17.84
C HIS A 204 -3.14 -5.32 -16.98
N SER A 205 -4.12 -6.22 -17.03
CA SER A 205 -5.34 -6.11 -16.22
C SER A 205 -5.08 -6.15 -14.71
N LEU A 206 -4.06 -6.90 -14.27
CA LEU A 206 -3.64 -6.94 -12.87
C LEU A 206 -2.91 -5.64 -12.52
N ASN A 207 -1.84 -5.32 -13.27
CA ASN A 207 -0.96 -4.18 -13.01
C ASN A 207 -1.70 -2.84 -13.04
N ALA A 208 -2.52 -2.59 -14.05
CA ALA A 208 -3.27 -1.34 -14.20
C ALA A 208 -4.61 -1.32 -13.42
N GLY A 209 -5.06 -2.48 -12.93
CA GLY A 209 -6.31 -2.65 -12.19
C GLY A 209 -6.05 -2.85 -10.70
N LEU A 210 -6.36 -4.06 -10.21
CA LEU A 210 -6.38 -4.38 -8.78
C LEU A 210 -5.03 -4.12 -8.09
N TRP A 211 -3.92 -4.40 -8.77
CA TRP A 211 -2.59 -4.17 -8.21
C TRP A 211 -2.36 -2.68 -7.92
N ARG A 212 -2.61 -1.81 -8.90
CA ARG A 212 -2.51 -0.35 -8.74
C ARG A 212 -3.41 0.16 -7.62
N GLU A 213 -4.63 -0.37 -7.50
CA GLU A 213 -5.55 0.02 -6.42
C GLU A 213 -5.01 -0.39 -5.04
N LEU A 214 -4.44 -1.58 -4.93
CA LEU A 214 -3.80 -2.04 -3.70
C LEU A 214 -2.56 -1.20 -3.37
N GLU A 215 -1.69 -0.92 -4.35
CA GLU A 215 -0.52 -0.05 -4.18
C GLU A 215 -0.94 1.34 -3.68
N GLN A 216 -2.03 1.89 -4.22
CA GLN A 216 -2.57 3.18 -3.79
C GLN A 216 -3.05 3.12 -2.33
N LYS A 217 -3.79 2.07 -1.94
CA LYS A 217 -4.24 1.89 -0.54
C LYS A 217 -3.08 1.73 0.43
N ILE A 218 -2.08 0.92 0.07
CA ILE A 218 -0.84 0.75 0.83
C ILE A 218 -0.11 2.10 0.98
N ALA A 219 -0.14 2.95 -0.05
CA ALA A 219 0.50 4.25 -0.02
C ALA A 219 -0.33 5.35 0.66
N THR A 220 -1.62 5.16 0.93
CA THR A 220 -2.47 6.23 1.51
C THR A 220 -3.30 5.73 2.68
N SER A 221 -4.31 4.91 2.39
CA SER A 221 -5.34 4.52 3.36
C SER A 221 -4.77 3.69 4.50
N TYR A 222 -3.88 2.73 4.25
CA TYR A 222 -3.39 1.84 5.31
C TYR A 222 -2.48 2.52 6.33
N PRO A 223 -1.43 3.28 5.95
CA PRO A 223 -0.67 4.07 6.92
C PRO A 223 -1.59 5.03 7.68
N ALA A 224 -2.50 5.72 6.99
CA ALA A 224 -3.48 6.60 7.62
C ALA A 224 -4.42 5.88 8.60
N ARG A 225 -4.72 4.60 8.40
CA ARG A 225 -5.61 3.83 9.28
C ARG A 225 -4.87 3.14 10.41
N TYR A 226 -3.61 2.78 10.24
CA TYR A 226 -2.86 1.96 11.21
C TYR A 226 -1.63 2.65 11.82
N GLY A 227 -1.36 3.90 11.43
CA GLY A 227 -0.19 4.68 11.87
C GLY A 227 1.09 4.29 11.14
N GLU A 228 1.36 3.01 11.01
CA GLU A 228 2.45 2.48 10.19
C GLU A 228 2.13 1.07 9.66
N VAL A 229 2.69 0.72 8.50
CA VAL A 229 2.49 -0.60 7.89
C VAL A 229 3.80 -1.16 7.35
N TRP A 230 4.09 -2.40 7.72
CA TRP A 230 5.11 -3.21 7.06
C TRP A 230 4.45 -4.05 5.98
N VAL A 231 5.06 -4.05 4.80
CA VAL A 231 4.60 -4.83 3.66
C VAL A 231 5.69 -5.79 3.26
N ILE A 232 5.32 -7.05 3.09
CA ILE A 232 6.10 -8.06 2.40
C ILE A 232 5.23 -8.58 1.26
N VAL A 233 5.76 -8.55 0.05
CA VAL A 233 5.02 -8.92 -1.15
C VAL A 233 5.95 -9.63 -2.12
N GLY A 234 5.45 -10.59 -2.89
CA GLY A 234 6.26 -11.31 -3.86
C GLY A 234 5.41 -12.15 -4.79
N PRO A 235 5.97 -12.50 -5.96
CA PRO A 235 5.35 -13.43 -6.88
C PRO A 235 5.44 -14.88 -6.40
N VAL A 236 4.51 -15.70 -6.86
CA VAL A 236 4.48 -17.16 -6.73
C VAL A 236 4.79 -17.78 -8.07
N PHE A 237 5.77 -18.68 -8.11
CA PHE A 237 6.18 -19.40 -9.32
C PHE A 237 5.77 -20.87 -9.23
N GLY A 238 5.30 -21.42 -10.35
CA GLY A 238 5.15 -22.85 -10.52
C GLY A 238 6.49 -23.58 -10.60
N ALA A 239 6.45 -24.92 -10.64
CA ALA A 239 7.65 -25.76 -10.72
C ALA A 239 8.46 -25.54 -12.01
N GLN A 240 7.78 -25.22 -13.12
CA GLN A 240 8.38 -24.95 -14.43
C GLN A 240 7.77 -23.68 -15.04
N PRO A 241 8.14 -22.49 -14.55
CA PRO A 241 7.53 -21.26 -15.01
C PRO A 241 7.93 -20.98 -16.45
N ALA A 242 6.98 -20.47 -17.24
CA ALA A 242 7.27 -19.92 -18.56
C ALA A 242 8.29 -18.77 -18.42
N LYS A 243 9.08 -18.52 -19.47
CA LYS A 243 10.13 -17.48 -19.44
C LYS A 243 9.95 -16.48 -20.57
N LEU A 244 10.18 -15.21 -20.26
CA LEU A 244 10.32 -14.16 -21.25
C LEU A 244 11.70 -14.24 -21.92
N ARG A 245 11.94 -13.33 -22.87
CA ARG A 245 13.28 -13.09 -23.41
C ARG A 245 14.24 -12.76 -22.25
N GLY A 246 15.50 -13.17 -22.35
CA GLY A 246 16.48 -12.95 -21.28
C GLY A 246 16.27 -13.82 -20.02
N GLY A 247 15.39 -14.82 -20.08
CA GLY A 247 15.28 -15.85 -19.03
C GLY A 247 14.42 -15.46 -17.82
N VAL A 248 13.72 -14.33 -17.86
CA VAL A 248 12.83 -13.85 -16.79
C VAL A 248 11.65 -14.80 -16.62
N ALA A 249 11.54 -15.44 -15.46
CA ALA A 249 10.41 -16.30 -15.14
C ALA A 249 9.11 -15.49 -14.99
N VAL A 250 8.03 -16.02 -15.56
CA VAL A 250 6.68 -15.51 -15.43
C VAL A 250 6.00 -16.18 -14.24
N PRO A 251 5.51 -15.40 -13.25
CA PRO A 251 4.82 -15.95 -12.10
C PRO A 251 3.40 -16.40 -12.42
N GLU A 252 2.88 -17.31 -11.59
CA GLU A 252 1.51 -17.80 -11.63
C GLU A 252 0.55 -16.90 -10.83
N ALA A 253 1.05 -16.31 -9.72
CA ALA A 253 0.31 -15.36 -8.88
C ALA A 253 1.23 -14.26 -8.32
#